data_AF-A0A840ZU29-F1
#
_entry.id   AF-A0A840ZU29-F1
#
_cell.length_a   1.000
_cell.length_b   1.000
_cell.length_c   1.000
_cell.angle_alpha   90.00
_cell.angle_beta   90.00
_cell.angle_gamma   90.00
#
_symmetry.space_group_name_H-M   'P 1'
#
loop_
_entity.id
_entity.type
_entity.pdbx_description
1 polymer ?
#
loop_
_entity_poly.entity_id
_entity_poly.type
_entity_poly.pdbx_seq_one_letter_code
_entity_poly.pdbx_strand_id
1 'polypeptide(L)'
;RSPDRLRRPSYPWSKGRPCTNFELGPPRGGRLPALVAGFDPDSDGAKALAALTTAAPPPSTVDPIFAAIEECVRLEAENSAEYAKGNDGNATPAQSAATSAVWHHINGTLSETVPTTAAGCVALARFIPPLFDRWGASLDGEQAGKLFRLIERSPAHQPEHSEGPEADAELIEIGRQWPGLVKAYLSADSRVHDVEELDEEPQRQKELNVYSFDNLNGFPRTEDWGSRFAPYDADQIEELRAVPRVAVYLATPRGGIRREDGTFLNINEAAQRRAESIIEAWDRWQAEIAAYEAKHDLPALRASCREATAAYDAAILKARSLPAQTAAGLLVKARIAAELCPFGFKEDDDALDENAILKSVLADLLKIGQPSATTLWAAETDPAAIASGRTAVGA
;
A
#
# COMPACT_ATOMS: atom_id res chain seq x y z
N ARG A 1 19.80 11.52 -32.44
CA ARG A 1 18.78 10.45 -32.50
C ARG A 1 19.50 9.14 -32.22
N SER A 2 19.52 8.69 -30.97
CA SER A 2 20.02 7.36 -30.58
C SER A 2 18.84 6.50 -30.16
N PRO A 3 18.51 5.43 -30.90
CA PRO A 3 17.58 4.42 -30.46
C PRO A 3 18.39 3.24 -29.92
N ASP A 4 18.46 3.09 -28.61
CA ASP A 4 18.75 1.80 -27.92
C ASP A 4 18.59 2.02 -26.41
N ARG A 5 17.34 2.15 -25.97
CA ARG A 5 16.96 1.92 -24.57
C ARG A 5 16.35 0.53 -24.50
N LEU A 6 17.19 -0.47 -24.26
CA LEU A 6 16.75 -1.80 -23.88
C LEU A 6 15.97 -1.68 -22.56
N ARG A 7 14.75 -2.21 -22.54
CA ARG A 7 13.96 -2.37 -21.31
C ARG A 7 14.78 -3.19 -20.32
N ARG A 8 14.97 -2.67 -19.09
CA ARG A 8 15.58 -3.43 -17.99
C ARG A 8 14.72 -4.67 -17.69
N PRO A 9 15.31 -5.87 -17.55
CA PRO A 9 14.61 -7.02 -16.98
C PRO A 9 14.28 -6.76 -15.50
N SER A 10 13.09 -7.15 -15.07
CA SER A 10 12.72 -7.23 -13.65
C SER A 10 13.59 -8.29 -12.96
N TYR A 11 14.37 -7.88 -11.95
CA TYR A 11 15.23 -8.79 -11.18
C TYR A 11 14.41 -9.68 -10.23
N PRO A 12 14.78 -10.97 -10.03
CA PRO A 12 13.97 -11.99 -9.33
C PRO A 12 14.19 -12.10 -7.80
N TRP A 13 14.79 -11.12 -7.13
CA TRP A 13 15.12 -11.23 -5.69
C TRP A 13 13.93 -11.02 -4.73
N SER A 14 12.69 -10.99 -5.22
CA SER A 14 11.48 -10.81 -4.39
C SER A 14 10.89 -12.08 -3.79
N LYS A 15 11.53 -13.26 -3.90
CA LYS A 15 10.95 -14.50 -3.40
C LYS A 15 11.57 -14.99 -2.09
N GLY A 16 10.83 -14.76 -1.00
CA GLY A 16 10.76 -15.67 0.15
C GLY A 16 11.68 -15.36 1.33
N ARG A 17 11.13 -14.80 2.41
CA ARG A 17 11.74 -14.86 3.74
C ARG A 17 11.37 -16.20 4.41
N PRO A 18 12.30 -16.89 5.10
CA PRO A 18 11.93 -17.96 6.02
C PRO A 18 11.42 -17.38 7.33
N CYS A 19 10.24 -17.82 7.76
CA CYS A 19 9.63 -17.50 9.05
C CYS A 19 10.46 -18.15 10.17
N THR A 20 10.99 -17.37 11.12
CA THR A 20 11.49 -17.89 12.39
C THR A 20 10.70 -17.30 13.55
N ASN A 21 10.01 -18.21 14.25
CA ASN A 21 9.26 -17.99 15.48
C ASN A 21 10.07 -17.22 16.52
N PHE A 22 9.47 -16.20 17.14
CA PHE A 22 9.93 -15.69 18.43
C PHE A 22 8.77 -15.55 19.42
N GLU A 23 8.99 -16.17 20.57
CA GLU A 23 8.09 -16.33 21.70
C GLU A 23 7.86 -15.00 22.44
N LEU A 24 6.61 -14.78 22.84
CA LEU A 24 6.15 -13.64 23.63
C LEU A 24 6.56 -13.79 25.10
N GLY A 25 7.28 -12.79 25.63
CA GLY A 25 7.44 -12.57 27.07
C GLY A 25 6.39 -11.59 27.63
N PRO A 26 5.97 -11.71 28.92
CA PRO A 26 4.89 -10.90 29.49
C PRO A 26 5.36 -9.52 30.01
N PRO A 27 4.42 -8.57 30.25
CA PRO A 27 4.72 -7.14 30.31
C PRO A 27 5.18 -6.68 31.71
N ARG A 28 6.00 -5.62 31.76
CA ARG A 28 6.26 -4.86 32.97
C ARG A 28 5.74 -3.42 32.82
N GLY A 29 4.82 -3.07 33.72
CA GLY A 29 4.20 -1.76 33.80
C GLY A 29 5.12 -0.65 34.31
N GLY A 30 4.71 0.59 34.03
CA GLY A 30 5.33 1.80 34.53
C GLY A 30 4.38 2.98 34.38
N ARG A 31 4.13 3.66 35.51
CA ARG A 31 3.19 4.77 35.72
C ARG A 31 3.62 6.07 35.02
N LEU A 32 2.61 6.84 34.61
CA LEU A 32 2.68 8.28 34.28
C LEU A 32 3.07 9.13 35.52
N PRO A 33 3.56 10.35 35.29
CA PRO A 33 3.06 11.49 36.05
C PRO A 33 2.58 12.65 35.16
N ALA A 34 1.54 13.28 35.69
CA ALA A 34 0.90 14.50 35.22
C ALA A 34 1.82 15.74 35.27
N LEU A 35 1.57 16.71 34.40
CA LEU A 35 1.67 18.13 34.77
C LEU A 35 0.74 18.99 33.90
N VAL A 36 -0.22 19.62 34.56
CA VAL A 36 -1.01 20.78 34.10
C VAL A 36 -0.46 21.99 34.82
N ALA A 37 -0.27 23.12 34.13
CA ALA A 37 -0.78 24.45 34.52
C ALA A 37 -0.15 25.58 33.70
N GLY A 38 -1.01 26.47 33.19
CA GLY A 38 -0.62 27.80 32.71
C GLY A 38 -1.50 28.32 31.57
N PHE A 39 -2.79 28.56 31.83
CA PHE A 39 -3.66 29.29 30.89
C PHE A 39 -4.17 30.57 31.54
N ASP A 40 -3.92 31.69 30.87
CA ASP A 40 -4.24 33.06 31.27
C ASP A 40 -5.68 33.40 30.84
N PRO A 41 -6.59 33.71 31.78
CA PRO A 41 -8.01 33.93 31.48
C PRO A 41 -8.32 35.27 30.78
N ASP A 42 -7.35 36.17 30.58
CA ASP A 42 -7.60 37.51 30.01
C ASP A 42 -7.08 37.69 28.56
N SER A 43 -6.66 36.64 27.87
CA SER A 43 -6.26 36.77 26.45
C SER A 43 -7.47 37.04 25.54
N ASP A 44 -7.30 37.91 24.55
CA ASP A 44 -8.30 38.24 23.52
C ASP A 44 -8.83 37.00 22.74
N GLY A 45 -8.18 35.84 22.90
CA GLY A 45 -8.66 34.54 22.42
C GLY A 45 -9.92 34.01 23.14
N ALA A 46 -10.14 34.37 24.41
CA ALA A 46 -11.33 33.94 25.15
C ALA A 46 -12.63 34.63 24.69
N LYS A 47 -12.52 35.84 24.11
CA LYS A 47 -13.67 36.55 23.53
C LYS A 47 -14.03 36.06 22.12
N ALA A 48 -13.09 35.49 21.38
CA ALA A 48 -13.35 34.80 20.12
C ALA A 48 -14.07 33.46 20.33
N LEU A 49 -13.85 32.79 21.47
CA LEU A 49 -14.49 31.52 21.81
C LEU A 49 -15.97 31.70 22.21
N ALA A 50 -16.31 32.76 22.96
CA ALA A 50 -17.70 33.04 23.35
C ALA A 50 -18.63 33.33 22.16
N ALA A 51 -18.09 33.84 21.04
CA ALA A 51 -18.84 34.12 19.82
C ALA A 51 -19.16 32.84 19.00
N LEU A 52 -18.43 31.74 19.21
CA LEU A 52 -18.69 30.45 18.56
C LEU A 52 -19.72 29.58 19.31
N THR A 53 -19.97 29.86 20.58
CA THR A 53 -20.87 29.07 21.46
C THR A 53 -22.34 29.50 21.48
N THR A 54 -22.77 30.47 20.66
CA THR A 54 -24.15 31.01 20.73
C THR A 54 -24.92 31.00 19.42
N ALA A 55 -24.69 29.99 18.58
CA ALA A 55 -25.60 29.66 17.48
C ALA A 55 -26.16 28.25 17.71
N ALA A 56 -27.36 28.16 18.27
CA ALA A 56 -28.12 26.92 18.23
C ALA A 56 -28.24 26.46 16.76
N PRO A 57 -27.94 25.19 16.43
CA PRO A 57 -27.99 24.72 15.04
C PRO A 57 -29.40 24.91 14.47
N PRO A 58 -29.55 25.45 13.25
CA PRO A 58 -30.85 25.54 12.60
C PRO A 58 -31.45 24.14 12.40
N PRO A 59 -32.80 24.03 12.31
CA PRO A 59 -33.50 22.77 12.28
C PRO A 59 -33.12 21.90 11.07
N SER A 60 -32.63 20.69 11.35
CA SER A 60 -32.62 19.47 10.50
C SER A 60 -32.35 19.65 8.99
N THR A 61 -31.38 20.45 8.59
CA THR A 61 -30.91 20.41 7.20
C THR A 61 -30.21 19.08 6.97
N VAL A 62 -30.77 18.28 6.05
CA VAL A 62 -30.14 17.06 5.55
C VAL A 62 -28.69 17.37 5.15
N ASP A 63 -27.75 16.54 5.57
CA ASP A 63 -26.33 16.75 5.31
C ASP A 63 -26.08 16.90 3.80
N PRO A 64 -25.44 17.99 3.33
CA PRO A 64 -25.25 18.25 1.90
C PRO A 64 -24.50 17.13 1.17
N ILE A 65 -23.70 16.33 1.89
CA ILE A 65 -22.98 15.20 1.29
C ILE A 65 -23.92 14.14 0.71
N PHE A 66 -25.13 13.98 1.26
CA PHE A 66 -26.10 13.02 0.74
C PHE A 66 -26.51 13.37 -0.69
N ALA A 67 -26.82 14.64 -0.95
CA ALA A 67 -27.17 15.11 -2.29
C ALA A 67 -26.00 14.96 -3.27
N ALA A 68 -24.77 15.22 -2.82
CA ALA A 68 -23.58 15.01 -3.65
C ALA A 68 -23.35 13.53 -3.99
N ILE A 69 -23.57 12.61 -3.04
CA ILE A 69 -23.47 11.17 -3.27
C ILE A 69 -24.57 10.69 -4.23
N GLU A 70 -25.81 11.10 -4.01
CA GLU A 70 -26.95 10.73 -4.87
C GLU A 70 -26.74 11.18 -6.32
N GLU A 71 -26.27 12.40 -6.53
CA GLU A 71 -25.96 12.90 -7.87
C GLU A 71 -24.82 12.12 -8.53
N CYS A 72 -23.79 11.72 -7.76
CA CYS A 72 -22.73 10.87 -8.28
C CYS A 72 -23.29 9.51 -8.73
N VAL A 73 -24.12 8.87 -7.92
CA VAL A 73 -24.77 7.58 -8.26
C VAL A 73 -25.65 7.72 -9.50
N ARG A 74 -26.39 8.82 -9.64
CA ARG A 74 -27.21 9.10 -10.83
C ARG A 74 -26.34 9.21 -12.10
N LEU A 75 -25.27 10.00 -12.04
CA LEU A 75 -24.34 10.16 -13.16
C LEU A 75 -23.61 8.85 -13.51
N GLU A 76 -23.26 8.03 -12.52
CA GLU A 76 -22.69 6.70 -12.74
C GLU A 76 -23.66 5.76 -13.47
N ALA A 77 -24.95 5.79 -13.10
CA ALA A 77 -25.98 5.01 -13.77
C ALA A 77 -26.16 5.44 -15.23
N GLU A 78 -26.12 6.74 -15.51
CA GLU A 78 -26.16 7.28 -16.88
C GLU A 78 -24.93 6.86 -17.69
N ASN A 79 -23.74 7.00 -17.11
CA ASN A 79 -22.51 6.52 -17.74
C ASN A 79 -22.58 5.02 -18.06
N SER A 80 -23.01 4.20 -17.09
CA SER A 80 -23.17 2.76 -17.29
C SER A 80 -24.19 2.43 -18.39
N ALA A 81 -25.30 3.17 -18.47
CA ALA A 81 -26.31 3.00 -19.52
C ALA A 81 -25.78 3.36 -20.91
N GLU A 82 -24.91 4.37 -21.04
CA GLU A 82 -24.26 4.71 -22.31
C GLU A 82 -23.25 3.64 -22.77
N TYR A 83 -22.49 3.05 -21.84
CA TYR A 83 -21.56 1.96 -22.18
C TYR A 83 -22.28 0.65 -22.49
N ALA A 84 -23.46 0.40 -21.89
CA ALA A 84 -24.29 -0.77 -22.19
C ALA A 84 -24.81 -0.82 -23.64
N LYS A 85 -24.80 0.30 -24.37
CA LYS A 85 -25.19 0.37 -25.79
C LYS A 85 -24.17 -0.27 -26.75
N GLY A 86 -22.98 -0.64 -26.25
CA GLY A 86 -21.89 -1.21 -27.04
C GLY A 86 -20.85 -0.18 -27.48
N ASN A 87 -19.68 -0.68 -27.87
CA ASN A 87 -18.49 0.08 -28.25
C ASN A 87 -17.73 -0.73 -29.33
N ASP A 88 -17.30 -0.07 -30.41
CA ASP A 88 -16.56 -0.67 -31.55
C ASP A 88 -15.02 -0.69 -31.36
N GLY A 89 -14.56 -0.40 -30.15
CA GLY A 89 -13.17 -0.21 -29.75
C GLY A 89 -12.85 1.22 -29.28
N ASN A 90 -13.68 2.23 -29.60
CA ASN A 90 -13.51 3.61 -29.14
C ASN A 90 -14.75 4.16 -28.40
N ALA A 91 -14.52 4.97 -27.35
CA ALA A 91 -15.60 5.67 -26.67
C ALA A 91 -16.30 6.65 -27.63
N THR A 92 -17.62 6.52 -27.75
CA THR A 92 -18.44 7.48 -28.53
C THR A 92 -18.42 8.86 -27.87
N PRO A 93 -18.81 9.93 -28.58
CA PRO A 93 -18.97 11.25 -27.97
C PRO A 93 -19.92 11.27 -26.76
N ALA A 94 -21.00 10.47 -26.80
CA ALA A 94 -21.94 10.34 -25.70
C ALA A 94 -21.33 9.63 -24.48
N GLN A 95 -20.59 8.54 -24.70
CA GLN A 95 -19.84 7.84 -23.64
C GLN A 95 -18.77 8.75 -23.02
N SER A 96 -18.06 9.51 -23.85
CA SER A 96 -17.04 10.47 -23.39
C SER A 96 -17.66 11.60 -22.57
N ALA A 97 -18.83 12.12 -22.98
CA ALA A 97 -19.55 13.14 -22.23
C ALA A 97 -20.08 12.62 -20.89
N ALA A 98 -20.63 11.40 -20.85
CA ALA A 98 -21.13 10.80 -19.61
C ALA A 98 -20.00 10.52 -18.61
N THR A 99 -18.86 9.99 -19.09
CA THR A 99 -17.67 9.83 -18.27
C THR A 99 -17.16 11.18 -17.76
N SER A 100 -17.10 12.20 -18.61
CA SER A 100 -16.68 13.55 -18.22
C SER A 100 -17.61 14.18 -17.18
N ALA A 101 -18.92 13.92 -17.25
CA ALA A 101 -19.89 14.43 -16.30
C ALA A 101 -19.68 13.82 -14.89
N VAL A 102 -19.44 12.51 -14.81
CA VAL A 102 -19.08 11.85 -13.54
C VAL A 102 -17.80 12.48 -12.97
N TRP A 103 -16.76 12.63 -13.79
CA TRP A 103 -15.49 13.22 -13.36
C TRP A 103 -15.63 14.67 -12.89
N HIS A 104 -16.41 15.47 -13.60
CA HIS A 104 -16.65 16.85 -13.22
C HIS A 104 -17.36 16.95 -11.87
N HIS A 105 -18.33 16.06 -11.62
CA HIS A 105 -19.03 16.02 -10.33
C HIS A 105 -18.12 15.53 -9.19
N ILE A 106 -17.33 14.47 -9.42
CA ILE A 106 -16.38 13.97 -8.42
C ILE A 106 -15.35 15.05 -8.06
N ASN A 107 -14.72 15.66 -9.06
CA ASN A 107 -13.64 16.63 -8.88
C ASN A 107 -14.12 18.04 -8.49
N GLY A 108 -15.40 18.34 -8.69
CA GLY A 108 -16.01 19.63 -8.38
C GLY A 108 -16.85 19.57 -7.11
N THR A 109 -17.99 18.88 -7.17
CA THR A 109 -19.00 18.93 -6.10
C THR A 109 -18.68 17.93 -4.98
N LEU A 110 -18.45 16.66 -5.30
CA LEU A 110 -18.27 15.63 -4.28
C LEU A 110 -17.02 15.87 -3.45
N SER A 111 -15.89 16.20 -4.08
CA SER A 111 -14.61 16.44 -3.39
C SER A 111 -14.51 17.76 -2.63
N GLU A 112 -15.48 18.67 -2.76
CA GLU A 112 -15.54 19.93 -2.02
C GLU A 112 -16.68 19.96 -0.98
N THR A 113 -17.59 18.99 -1.01
CA THR A 113 -18.73 18.94 -0.08
C THR A 113 -18.31 18.29 1.23
N VAL A 114 -18.05 19.10 2.26
CA VAL A 114 -17.71 18.60 3.60
C VAL A 114 -18.97 18.05 4.28
N PRO A 115 -19.00 16.78 4.73
CA PRO A 115 -20.10 16.26 5.52
C PRO A 115 -20.23 17.06 6.82
N THR A 116 -21.44 17.47 7.19
CA THR A 116 -21.70 18.31 8.38
C THR A 116 -22.20 17.52 9.59
N THR A 117 -22.54 16.25 9.39
CA THR A 117 -23.12 15.34 10.38
C THR A 117 -22.34 14.02 10.42
N ALA A 118 -22.46 13.30 11.54
CA ALA A 118 -21.91 11.95 11.66
C ALA A 118 -22.52 10.98 10.62
N ALA A 119 -23.82 11.12 10.33
CA ALA A 119 -24.50 10.32 9.32
C ALA A 119 -23.96 10.58 7.91
N GLY A 120 -23.65 11.83 7.57
CA GLY A 120 -23.02 12.17 6.29
C GLY A 120 -21.58 11.64 6.19
N CYS A 121 -20.81 11.72 7.27
CA CYS A 121 -19.49 11.09 7.34
C CYS A 121 -19.55 9.58 7.06
N VAL A 122 -20.52 8.90 7.69
CA VAL A 122 -20.84 7.48 7.50
C VAL A 122 -21.20 7.17 6.05
N ALA A 123 -22.06 8.00 5.44
CA ALA A 123 -22.49 7.81 4.06
C ALA A 123 -21.32 7.95 3.08
N LEU A 124 -20.49 8.98 3.25
CA LEU A 124 -19.31 9.20 2.42
C LEU A 124 -18.31 8.05 2.54
N ALA A 125 -17.99 7.62 3.76
CA ALA A 125 -17.08 6.50 3.99
C ALA A 125 -17.58 5.18 3.36
N ARG A 126 -18.89 4.95 3.30
CA ARG A 126 -19.49 3.78 2.62
C ARG A 126 -19.51 3.91 1.09
N PHE A 127 -19.67 5.14 0.59
CA PHE A 127 -19.74 5.41 -0.84
C PHE A 127 -18.37 5.28 -1.53
N ILE A 128 -17.30 5.66 -0.83
CA ILE A 128 -15.94 5.71 -1.39
C ILE A 128 -15.45 4.35 -1.91
N PRO A 129 -15.43 3.23 -1.15
CA PRO A 129 -14.84 1.98 -1.65
C PRO A 129 -15.53 1.41 -2.90
N PRO A 130 -16.88 1.34 -3.00
CA PRO A 130 -17.54 0.92 -4.23
C PRO A 130 -17.27 1.84 -5.43
N LEU A 131 -17.08 3.14 -5.19
CA LEU A 131 -16.67 4.08 -6.23
C LEU A 131 -15.27 3.72 -6.76
N PHE A 132 -14.33 3.38 -5.85
CA PHE A 132 -13.01 2.88 -6.23
C PHE A 132 -13.06 1.56 -6.98
N ASP A 133 -13.85 0.60 -6.54
CA ASP A 133 -13.97 -0.70 -7.23
C ASP A 133 -14.45 -0.55 -8.68
N ARG A 134 -15.33 0.44 -8.95
CA ARG A 134 -15.88 0.69 -10.29
C ARG A 134 -14.94 1.47 -11.20
N TRP A 135 -14.27 2.48 -10.67
CA TRP A 135 -13.44 3.40 -11.47
C TRP A 135 -11.95 3.05 -11.44
N GLY A 136 -11.54 2.18 -10.52
CA GLY A 136 -10.22 1.57 -10.41
C GLY A 136 -9.09 2.57 -10.56
N ALA A 137 -8.19 2.28 -11.50
CA ALA A 137 -7.00 3.07 -11.83
C ALA A 137 -7.28 4.50 -12.33
N SER A 138 -8.54 4.84 -12.62
CA SER A 138 -8.90 6.18 -13.09
C SER A 138 -9.05 7.17 -11.94
N LEU A 139 -9.38 6.70 -10.74
CA LEU A 139 -9.25 7.48 -9.52
C LEU A 139 -7.83 7.25 -9.00
N ASP A 140 -6.94 8.22 -9.22
CA ASP A 140 -5.65 8.18 -8.54
C ASP A 140 -5.87 8.20 -7.01
N GLY A 141 -4.89 7.70 -6.26
CA GLY A 141 -5.03 7.71 -4.80
C GLY A 141 -4.98 9.12 -4.19
N GLU A 142 -4.59 10.14 -4.96
CA GLU A 142 -4.73 11.54 -4.53
C GLU A 142 -6.22 11.89 -4.36
N GLN A 143 -7.07 11.49 -5.32
CA GLN A 143 -8.51 11.72 -5.26
C GLN A 143 -9.18 10.92 -4.13
N ALA A 144 -8.71 9.70 -3.87
CA ALA A 144 -9.13 8.90 -2.70
C ALA A 144 -8.86 9.65 -1.40
N GLY A 145 -7.62 10.12 -1.25
CA GLY A 145 -7.18 10.89 -0.10
C GLY A 145 -8.02 12.15 0.08
N LYS A 146 -8.33 12.88 -1.00
CA LYS A 146 -9.19 14.08 -0.95
C LYS A 146 -10.58 13.77 -0.39
N LEU A 147 -11.24 12.70 -0.85
CA LEU A 147 -12.57 12.32 -0.39
C LEU A 147 -12.57 11.91 1.09
N PHE A 148 -11.58 11.15 1.56
CA PHE A 148 -11.47 10.82 2.98
C PHE A 148 -11.15 12.04 3.87
N ARG A 149 -10.33 12.99 3.39
CA ARG A 149 -10.04 14.25 4.11
C ARG A 149 -11.27 15.13 4.33
N LEU A 150 -12.35 14.96 3.56
CA LEU A 150 -13.61 15.66 3.83
C LEU A 150 -14.21 15.23 5.17
N ILE A 151 -14.05 13.96 5.55
CA ILE A 151 -14.52 13.46 6.86
C ILE A 151 -13.72 14.13 7.98
N GLU A 152 -12.40 14.30 7.82
CA GLU A 152 -11.55 14.99 8.78
C GLU A 152 -11.94 16.47 8.97
N ARG A 153 -12.45 17.11 7.92
CA ARG A 153 -12.92 18.52 7.94
C ARG A 153 -14.32 18.70 8.52
N SER A 154 -15.03 17.61 8.83
CA SER A 154 -16.42 17.67 9.30
C SER A 154 -16.54 18.40 10.64
N PRO A 155 -17.47 19.38 10.79
CA PRO A 155 -17.75 19.99 12.10
C PRO A 155 -18.32 18.98 13.11
N ALA A 156 -18.98 17.91 12.65
CA ALA A 156 -19.44 16.82 13.51
C ALA A 156 -18.28 16.06 14.19
N HIS A 157 -17.04 16.36 13.82
CA HIS A 157 -15.83 15.73 14.32
C HIS A 157 -15.07 16.58 15.35
N GLN A 158 -15.52 17.79 15.72
CA GLN A 158 -14.77 18.57 16.70
C GLN A 158 -14.63 17.78 18.03
N PRO A 159 -13.39 17.54 18.52
CA PRO A 159 -13.07 16.58 19.59
C PRO A 159 -13.65 16.96 20.97
N GLU A 160 -14.33 18.09 21.04
CA GLU A 160 -14.85 18.71 22.25
C GLU A 160 -16.13 18.03 22.76
N HIS A 161 -16.68 17.07 22.00
CA HIS A 161 -17.95 16.40 22.29
C HIS A 161 -17.90 14.87 22.38
N SER A 162 -16.72 14.23 22.29
CA SER A 162 -16.61 12.78 22.49
C SER A 162 -16.27 12.48 23.95
N GLU A 163 -17.29 12.16 24.76
CA GLU A 163 -17.08 11.61 26.10
C GLU A 163 -16.33 10.26 26.01
N GLY A 164 -15.14 10.22 26.62
CA GLY A 164 -14.35 9.02 26.84
C GLY A 164 -13.01 8.97 26.09
N PRO A 165 -11.99 9.77 26.46
CA PRO A 165 -10.63 9.68 25.89
C PRO A 165 -9.97 8.30 26.03
N GLU A 166 -10.52 7.42 26.88
CA GLU A 166 -9.98 6.08 27.13
C GLU A 166 -10.38 5.03 26.09
N ALA A 167 -11.56 5.15 25.46
CA ALA A 167 -12.11 4.07 24.63
C ALA A 167 -11.29 3.79 23.36
N ASP A 168 -10.71 4.84 22.77
CA ASP A 168 -9.86 4.78 21.57
C ASP A 168 -8.45 5.35 21.81
N ALA A 169 -7.99 5.44 23.06
CA ALA A 169 -6.70 6.06 23.40
C ALA A 169 -5.53 5.51 22.57
N GLU A 170 -5.53 4.19 22.33
CA GLU A 170 -4.49 3.52 21.57
C GLU A 170 -4.55 3.80 20.06
N LEU A 171 -5.76 3.88 19.48
CA LEU A 171 -5.94 4.34 18.10
C LEU A 171 -5.49 5.80 17.97
N ILE A 172 -5.89 6.67 18.89
CA ILE A 172 -5.50 8.09 18.90
C ILE A 172 -3.97 8.24 18.99
N GLU A 173 -3.29 7.41 19.80
CA GLU A 173 -1.83 7.37 19.87
C GLU A 173 -1.21 6.98 18.52
N ILE A 174 -1.71 5.92 17.88
CA ILE A 174 -1.24 5.50 16.55
C ILE A 174 -1.44 6.65 15.54
N GLY A 175 -2.61 7.28 15.54
CA GLY A 175 -2.90 8.43 14.67
C GLY A 175 -1.96 9.62 14.90
N ARG A 176 -1.49 9.84 16.14
CA ARG A 176 -0.50 10.89 16.45
C ARG A 176 0.88 10.54 15.93
N GLN A 177 1.28 9.27 16.01
CA GLN A 177 2.59 8.78 15.54
C GLN A 177 2.64 8.64 14.01
N TRP A 178 1.48 8.42 13.38
CA TRP A 178 1.34 8.08 11.97
C TRP A 178 2.11 8.99 10.99
N PRO A 179 2.03 10.34 11.06
CA PRO A 179 2.77 11.20 10.14
C PRO A 179 4.30 11.03 10.25
N GLY A 180 4.79 10.73 11.46
CA GLY A 180 6.20 10.45 11.70
C GLY A 180 6.64 9.12 11.10
N LEU A 181 5.80 8.08 11.21
CA LEU A 181 6.05 6.76 10.63
C LEU A 181 6.07 6.82 9.09
N VAL A 182 5.07 7.45 8.47
CA VAL A 182 5.00 7.65 7.01
C VAL A 182 6.23 8.39 6.51
N LYS A 183 6.60 9.49 7.17
CA LYS A 183 7.78 10.27 6.81
C LYS A 183 9.07 9.45 6.94
N ALA A 184 9.21 8.65 7.99
CA ALA A 184 10.38 7.81 8.20
C ALA A 184 10.49 6.73 7.13
N TYR A 185 9.38 6.06 6.81
CA TYR A 185 9.31 5.06 5.73
C TYR A 185 9.68 5.67 4.37
N LEU A 186 8.97 6.71 3.92
CA LEU A 186 9.23 7.35 2.62
C LEU A 186 10.66 7.91 2.52
N SER A 187 11.18 8.47 3.61
CA SER A 187 12.55 8.97 3.64
C SER A 187 13.59 7.85 3.57
N ALA A 188 13.35 6.71 4.20
CA ALA A 188 14.28 5.59 4.17
C ALA A 188 14.26 4.88 2.80
N ASP A 189 13.07 4.71 2.23
CA ASP A 189 12.87 4.14 0.90
C ASP A 189 13.50 5.02 -0.18
N SER A 190 13.19 6.32 -0.20
CA SER A 190 13.78 7.29 -1.13
C SER A 190 15.30 7.28 -1.08
N ARG A 191 15.92 7.16 0.11
CA ARG A 191 17.39 7.13 0.23
C ARG A 191 18.01 5.86 -0.36
N VAL A 192 17.33 4.72 -0.24
CA VAL A 192 17.79 3.48 -0.91
C VAL A 192 17.66 3.66 -2.42
N HIS A 193 16.52 4.16 -2.88
CA HIS A 193 16.26 4.40 -4.30
C HIS A 193 17.25 5.39 -4.93
N ASP A 194 17.50 6.53 -4.28
CA ASP A 194 18.44 7.56 -4.76
C ASP A 194 19.85 6.99 -5.00
N VAL A 195 20.28 6.03 -4.17
CA VAL A 195 21.57 5.35 -4.32
C VAL A 195 21.51 4.27 -5.40
N GLU A 196 20.42 3.52 -5.51
CA GLU A 196 20.24 2.50 -6.55
C GLU A 196 20.03 3.09 -7.95
N GLU A 197 19.59 4.35 -8.05
CA GLU A 197 19.46 5.09 -9.32
C GLU A 197 20.76 5.76 -9.79
N LEU A 198 21.82 5.78 -8.97
CA LEU A 198 23.11 6.32 -9.40
C LEU A 198 23.64 5.49 -10.58
N ASP A 199 24.03 6.17 -11.66
CA ASP A 199 24.67 5.56 -12.85
C ASP A 199 26.12 5.07 -12.56
N GLU A 200 26.44 4.88 -11.28
CA GLU A 200 27.73 4.40 -10.77
C GLU A 200 27.69 2.91 -10.39
N GLU A 201 26.54 2.23 -10.53
CA GLU A 201 26.43 0.81 -10.25
C GLU A 201 27.42 0.00 -11.14
N PRO A 202 28.25 -0.88 -10.54
CA PRO A 202 29.17 -1.73 -11.28
C PRO A 202 28.47 -2.50 -12.41
N GLN A 203 28.80 -2.10 -13.64
CA GLN A 203 28.25 -2.74 -14.83
C GLN A 203 28.71 -4.18 -14.89
N ARG A 204 27.75 -5.09 -15.12
CA ARG A 204 28.06 -6.51 -15.25
C ARG A 204 29.05 -6.73 -16.40
N GLN A 205 30.11 -7.48 -16.13
CA GLN A 205 31.15 -7.80 -17.12
C GLN A 205 30.59 -8.67 -18.25
N LYS A 206 31.05 -8.45 -19.49
CA LYS A 206 30.54 -9.16 -20.68
C LYS A 206 30.80 -10.66 -20.62
N GLU A 207 31.85 -11.04 -19.90
CA GLU A 207 32.30 -12.40 -19.64
C GLU A 207 31.25 -13.22 -18.88
N LEU A 208 30.35 -12.56 -18.13
CA LEU A 208 29.26 -13.20 -17.39
C LEU A 208 28.02 -13.48 -18.26
N ASN A 209 28.03 -13.06 -19.53
CA ASN A 209 26.96 -13.44 -20.45
C ASN A 209 27.09 -14.92 -20.81
N VAL A 210 25.96 -15.62 -20.79
CA VAL A 210 25.87 -17.00 -21.27
C VAL A 210 25.90 -16.98 -22.80
N TYR A 211 26.82 -17.73 -23.39
CA TYR A 211 26.88 -17.90 -24.84
C TYR A 211 26.29 -19.24 -25.27
N SER A 212 25.77 -19.30 -26.50
CA SER A 212 25.19 -20.53 -27.04
C SER A 212 26.16 -21.72 -27.06
N PHE A 213 27.47 -21.47 -27.14
CA PHE A 213 28.49 -22.51 -27.09
C PHE A 213 28.76 -23.02 -25.67
N ASP A 214 28.44 -22.27 -24.61
CA ASP A 214 28.61 -22.73 -23.23
C ASP A 214 27.69 -23.95 -22.98
N ASN A 215 26.45 -23.89 -23.48
CA ASN A 215 25.47 -24.99 -23.39
C ASN A 215 25.95 -26.29 -24.05
N LEU A 216 26.75 -26.20 -25.12
CA LEU A 216 27.28 -27.38 -25.83
C LEU A 216 28.48 -28.00 -25.09
N ASN A 217 29.10 -27.26 -24.17
CA ASN A 217 30.28 -27.67 -23.43
C ASN A 217 29.98 -28.03 -21.97
N GLY A 218 28.71 -28.36 -21.70
CA GLY A 218 28.27 -28.86 -20.40
C GLY A 218 28.25 -27.81 -19.30
N PHE A 219 28.04 -26.52 -19.63
CA PHE A 219 27.76 -25.48 -18.64
C PHE A 219 26.33 -25.61 -18.09
N PRO A 220 26.07 -25.11 -16.87
CA PRO A 220 24.72 -25.08 -16.31
C PRO A 220 23.77 -24.34 -17.24
N ARG A 221 22.55 -24.87 -17.38
CA ARG A 221 21.53 -24.24 -18.21
C ARG A 221 20.88 -23.10 -17.45
N THR A 222 20.74 -21.94 -18.10
CA THR A 222 19.80 -20.92 -17.63
C THR A 222 18.37 -21.37 -17.92
N GLU A 223 17.47 -21.23 -16.96
CA GLU A 223 16.06 -21.56 -17.16
C GLU A 223 15.39 -20.61 -18.19
N ASP A 224 15.97 -19.42 -18.39
CA ASP A 224 15.53 -18.45 -19.39
C ASP A 224 16.31 -18.60 -20.71
N TRP A 225 15.78 -19.42 -21.62
CA TRP A 225 16.31 -19.59 -22.99
C TRP A 225 15.90 -18.46 -23.94
N GLY A 226 14.98 -17.58 -23.51
CA GLY A 226 14.44 -16.50 -24.35
C GLY A 226 15.44 -15.35 -24.53
N SER A 227 16.28 -15.11 -23.53
CA SER A 227 17.33 -14.09 -23.57
C SER A 227 18.67 -14.70 -23.94
N ARG A 228 19.17 -14.42 -25.16
CA ARG A 228 20.51 -14.85 -25.64
C ARG A 228 21.69 -14.28 -24.84
N PHE A 229 21.41 -13.55 -23.75
CA PHE A 229 22.36 -12.86 -22.90
C PHE A 229 21.94 -12.91 -21.43
N ALA A 230 21.23 -13.96 -21.01
CA ALA A 230 20.99 -14.18 -19.60
C ALA A 230 22.36 -14.29 -18.89
N PRO A 231 22.58 -13.56 -17.79
CA PRO A 231 23.80 -13.65 -17.00
C PRO A 231 23.86 -14.99 -16.26
N TYR A 232 25.05 -15.48 -15.94
CA TYR A 232 25.19 -16.52 -14.92
C TYR A 232 24.71 -16.01 -13.55
N ASP A 233 23.98 -16.83 -12.81
CA ASP A 233 23.58 -16.57 -11.42
C ASP A 233 24.53 -17.23 -10.40
N ALA A 234 24.32 -16.97 -9.11
CA ALA A 234 25.21 -17.45 -8.06
C ALA A 234 25.29 -18.99 -7.99
N ASP A 235 24.17 -19.69 -8.15
CA ASP A 235 24.13 -21.15 -8.07
C ASP A 235 24.88 -21.79 -9.24
N GLN A 236 24.75 -21.20 -10.43
CA GLN A 236 25.50 -21.62 -11.61
C GLN A 236 27.00 -21.39 -11.47
N ILE A 237 27.42 -20.30 -10.84
CA ILE A 237 28.83 -20.05 -10.54
C ILE A 237 29.38 -21.10 -9.56
N GLU A 238 28.62 -21.49 -8.52
CA GLU A 238 29.03 -22.58 -7.63
C GLU A 238 29.11 -23.93 -8.36
N GLU A 239 28.20 -24.21 -9.30
CA GLU A 239 28.31 -25.41 -10.14
C GLU A 239 29.59 -25.39 -11.00
N LEU A 240 29.92 -24.24 -11.60
CA LEU A 240 31.15 -24.07 -12.37
C LEU A 240 32.40 -24.30 -11.53
N ARG A 241 32.38 -23.88 -10.26
CA ARG A 241 33.47 -24.14 -9.30
C ARG A 241 33.57 -25.62 -8.90
N ALA A 242 32.42 -26.28 -8.71
CA ALA A 242 32.35 -27.64 -8.20
C ALA A 242 32.64 -28.72 -9.24
N VAL A 243 32.31 -28.48 -10.51
CA VAL A 243 32.33 -29.52 -11.55
C VAL A 243 33.34 -29.16 -12.66
N PRO A 244 34.35 -30.01 -12.94
CA PRO A 244 35.27 -29.77 -14.04
C PRO A 244 34.55 -29.90 -15.39
N ARG A 245 34.93 -29.06 -16.36
CA ARG A 245 34.33 -29.10 -17.70
C ARG A 245 34.92 -30.26 -18.50
N VAL A 246 34.11 -31.29 -18.71
CA VAL A 246 34.49 -32.51 -19.44
C VAL A 246 33.80 -32.58 -20.80
N ALA A 247 34.49 -33.12 -21.80
CA ALA A 247 33.91 -33.47 -23.09
C ALA A 247 33.99 -34.98 -23.34
N VAL A 248 33.05 -35.48 -24.14
CA VAL A 248 33.00 -36.86 -24.60
C VAL A 248 33.72 -36.96 -25.95
N TYR A 249 34.73 -37.82 -26.01
CA TYR A 249 35.54 -38.06 -27.20
C TYR A 249 35.30 -39.49 -27.73
N LEU A 250 35.19 -39.63 -29.05
CA LEU A 250 35.01 -40.94 -29.71
C LEU A 250 36.33 -41.72 -29.88
N ALA A 251 37.47 -41.02 -29.79
CA ALA A 251 38.80 -41.61 -29.90
C ALA A 251 39.59 -41.31 -28.63
N THR A 252 40.46 -42.24 -28.20
CA THR A 252 41.21 -42.21 -26.94
C THR A 252 42.08 -40.95 -26.83
N PRO A 253 41.67 -39.91 -26.08
CA PRO A 253 42.58 -38.83 -25.77
C PRO A 253 43.57 -39.33 -24.71
N ARG A 254 44.81 -38.83 -24.71
CA ARG A 254 45.78 -39.16 -23.65
C ARG A 254 45.17 -38.79 -22.29
N GLY A 255 45.01 -39.80 -21.41
CA GLY A 255 44.54 -39.61 -20.03
C GLY A 255 43.02 -39.61 -19.81
N GLY A 256 42.19 -39.82 -20.84
CA GLY A 256 40.73 -39.86 -20.68
C GLY A 256 40.22 -41.12 -19.97
N ILE A 257 39.14 -40.98 -19.20
CA ILE A 257 38.43 -42.09 -18.56
C ILE A 257 37.52 -42.76 -19.59
N ARG A 258 37.74 -44.04 -19.88
CA ARG A 258 36.89 -44.81 -20.80
C ARG A 258 35.54 -45.12 -20.17
N ARG A 259 34.45 -44.90 -20.91
CA ARG A 259 33.08 -45.27 -20.55
C ARG A 259 32.71 -46.64 -21.13
N GLU A 260 31.63 -47.22 -20.61
CA GLU A 260 31.11 -48.53 -21.04
C GLU A 260 30.67 -48.55 -22.52
N ASP A 261 30.20 -47.42 -23.04
CA ASP A 261 29.81 -47.24 -24.44
C ASP A 261 31.00 -47.11 -25.42
N GLY A 262 32.23 -47.21 -24.91
CA GLY A 262 33.46 -47.09 -25.69
C GLY A 262 33.93 -45.64 -25.91
N THR A 263 33.20 -44.64 -25.44
CA THR A 263 33.64 -43.24 -25.47
C THR A 263 34.62 -42.91 -24.33
N PHE A 264 35.26 -41.75 -24.40
CA PHE A 264 36.20 -41.27 -23.39
C PHE A 264 35.76 -39.93 -22.83
N LEU A 265 35.74 -39.79 -21.51
CA LEU A 265 35.61 -38.51 -20.83
C LEU A 265 37.00 -37.93 -20.60
N ASN A 266 37.23 -36.70 -21.05
CA ASN A 266 38.43 -35.97 -20.71
C ASN A 266 38.09 -34.51 -20.41
N ILE A 267 38.96 -33.84 -19.64
CA ILE A 267 38.82 -32.41 -19.37
C ILE A 267 38.91 -31.68 -20.70
N ASN A 268 37.89 -30.88 -20.99
CA ASN A 268 37.91 -29.96 -22.11
C ASN A 268 38.62 -28.68 -21.63
N GLU A 269 39.94 -28.60 -21.88
CA GLU A 269 40.77 -27.47 -21.42
C GLU A 269 40.28 -26.09 -21.89
N ALA A 270 39.60 -26.03 -23.04
CA ALA A 270 39.02 -24.78 -23.53
C ALA A 270 37.78 -24.38 -22.72
N ALA A 271 36.87 -25.33 -22.50
CA ALA A 271 35.69 -25.12 -21.67
C ALA A 271 36.07 -24.84 -20.21
N GLN A 272 37.08 -25.53 -19.68
CA GLN A 272 37.57 -25.33 -18.32
C GLN A 272 38.15 -23.92 -18.14
N ARG A 273 39.01 -23.45 -19.06
CA ARG A 273 39.52 -22.06 -19.03
C ARG A 273 38.40 -21.02 -19.15
N ARG A 274 37.35 -21.32 -19.93
CA ARG A 274 36.18 -20.44 -20.04
C ARG A 274 35.41 -20.38 -18.71
N ALA A 275 35.19 -21.51 -18.04
CA ALA A 275 34.54 -21.56 -16.73
C ALA A 275 35.34 -20.78 -15.68
N GLU A 276 36.66 -20.95 -15.65
CA GLU A 276 37.56 -20.19 -14.78
C GLU A 276 37.48 -18.69 -15.04
N SER A 277 37.46 -18.27 -16.31
CA SER A 277 37.27 -16.86 -16.69
C SER A 277 35.92 -16.29 -16.27
N ILE A 278 34.84 -17.08 -16.30
CA ILE A 278 33.52 -16.68 -15.82
C ILE A 278 33.54 -16.50 -14.29
N ILE A 279 34.15 -17.45 -13.57
CA ILE A 279 34.28 -17.39 -12.11
C ILE A 279 35.10 -16.16 -11.70
N GLU A 280 36.24 -15.91 -12.34
CA GLU A 280 37.06 -14.74 -12.04
C GLU A 280 36.33 -13.42 -12.33
N ALA A 281 35.59 -13.35 -13.44
CA ALA A 281 34.77 -12.18 -13.76
C ALA A 281 33.64 -11.97 -12.74
N TRP A 282 33.04 -13.06 -12.24
CA TRP A 282 32.02 -13.02 -11.20
C TRP A 282 32.60 -12.50 -9.89
N ASP A 283 33.73 -13.06 -9.45
CA ASP A 283 34.39 -12.67 -8.20
C ASP A 283 34.81 -11.19 -8.23
N ARG A 284 35.33 -10.72 -9.39
CA ARG A 284 35.67 -9.32 -9.58
C ARG A 284 34.44 -8.42 -9.52
N TRP A 285 33.37 -8.80 -10.21
CA TRP A 285 32.11 -8.04 -10.19
C TRP A 285 31.48 -8.02 -8.79
N GLN A 286 31.49 -9.12 -8.05
CA GLN A 286 31.04 -9.18 -6.65
C GLN A 286 31.88 -8.29 -5.74
N ALA A 287 33.20 -8.25 -5.93
CA ALA A 287 34.07 -7.33 -5.18
C ALA A 287 33.77 -5.85 -5.51
N GLU A 288 33.48 -5.53 -6.78
CA GLU A 288 33.05 -4.19 -7.19
C GLU A 288 31.70 -3.81 -6.58
N ILE A 289 30.72 -4.72 -6.57
CA ILE A 289 29.42 -4.54 -5.92
C ILE A 289 29.61 -4.33 -4.41
N ALA A 290 30.40 -5.17 -3.73
CA ALA A 290 30.66 -5.01 -2.30
C ALA A 290 31.35 -3.67 -1.98
N ALA A 291 32.29 -3.23 -2.82
CA ALA A 291 32.93 -1.93 -2.68
C ALA A 291 31.94 -0.77 -2.91
N TYR A 292 31.05 -0.90 -3.89
CA TYR A 292 29.98 0.05 -4.16
C TYR A 292 29.01 0.14 -2.97
N GLU A 293 28.52 -1.00 -2.48
CA GLU A 293 27.62 -1.06 -1.33
C GLU A 293 28.25 -0.45 -0.08
N ALA A 294 29.54 -0.72 0.17
CA ALA A 294 30.27 -0.12 1.28
C ALA A 294 30.47 1.39 1.10
N LYS A 295 30.77 1.85 -0.12
CA LYS A 295 30.96 3.28 -0.44
C LYS A 295 29.69 4.10 -0.18
N HIS A 296 28.53 3.53 -0.48
CA HIS A 296 27.24 4.20 -0.34
C HIS A 296 26.45 3.82 0.93
N ASP A 297 27.06 3.03 1.82
CA ASP A 297 26.44 2.52 3.05
C ASP A 297 25.08 1.83 2.80
N LEU A 298 24.96 1.15 1.65
CA LEU A 298 23.72 0.47 1.24
C LEU A 298 23.21 -0.55 2.28
N PRO A 299 24.08 -1.34 2.96
CA PRO A 299 23.61 -2.25 3.99
C PRO A 299 22.89 -1.54 5.15
N ALA A 300 23.40 -0.40 5.62
CA ALA A 300 22.76 0.36 6.69
C ALA A 300 21.50 1.09 6.20
N LEU A 301 21.50 1.62 4.97
CA LEU A 301 20.31 2.22 4.36
C LEU A 301 19.18 1.19 4.23
N ARG A 302 19.48 -0.01 3.71
CA ARG A 302 18.51 -1.11 3.60
C ARG A 302 18.05 -1.60 4.96
N ALA A 303 18.92 -1.62 5.98
CA ALA A 303 18.52 -1.93 7.35
C ALA A 303 17.56 -0.89 7.92
N SER A 304 17.87 0.40 7.77
CA SER A 304 17.00 1.51 8.18
C SER A 304 15.66 1.50 7.45
N CYS A 305 15.65 1.17 6.15
CA CYS A 305 14.43 1.01 5.38
C CYS A 305 13.58 -0.14 5.93
N ARG A 306 14.16 -1.34 6.15
CA ARG A 306 13.45 -2.48 6.76
C ARG A 306 12.87 -2.16 8.14
N GLU A 307 13.61 -1.43 8.99
CA GLU A 307 13.13 -1.00 10.31
C GLU A 307 11.95 -0.02 10.19
N ALA A 308 12.04 0.95 9.29
CA ALA A 308 10.96 1.91 9.04
C ALA A 308 9.71 1.23 8.48
N THR A 309 9.87 0.33 7.50
CA THR A 309 8.79 -0.51 6.96
C THR A 309 8.16 -1.37 8.06
N ALA A 310 8.96 -2.06 8.88
CA ALA A 310 8.42 -2.89 9.95
C ALA A 310 7.62 -2.08 10.99
N ALA A 311 8.07 -0.87 11.34
CA ALA A 311 7.33 0.01 12.25
C ALA A 311 6.03 0.54 11.62
N TYR A 312 6.09 0.89 10.34
CA TYR A 312 4.93 1.31 9.54
C TYR A 312 3.87 0.19 9.45
N ASP A 313 4.26 -1.02 9.04
CA ASP A 313 3.39 -2.18 8.92
C ASP A 313 2.79 -2.59 10.28
N ALA A 314 3.60 -2.56 11.34
CA ALA A 314 3.13 -2.86 12.69
C ALA A 314 2.03 -1.87 13.14
N ALA A 315 2.16 -0.58 12.82
CA ALA A 315 1.15 0.41 13.14
C ALA A 315 -0.16 0.19 12.34
N ILE A 316 -0.08 -0.19 11.06
CA ILE A 316 -1.24 -0.54 10.24
C ILE A 316 -1.96 -1.75 10.82
N LEU A 317 -1.22 -2.84 11.08
CA LEU A 317 -1.75 -4.07 11.65
C LEU A 317 -2.44 -3.81 13.00
N LYS A 318 -1.81 -2.97 13.83
CA LYS A 318 -2.34 -2.58 15.12
C LYS A 318 -3.62 -1.74 14.98
N ALA A 319 -3.62 -0.71 14.15
CA ALA A 319 -4.80 0.11 13.88
C ALA A 319 -5.97 -0.74 13.33
N ARG A 320 -5.68 -1.69 12.44
CA ARG A 320 -6.68 -2.64 11.92
C ARG A 320 -7.33 -3.47 13.02
N SER A 321 -6.53 -4.01 13.93
CA SER A 321 -7.00 -4.95 14.95
C SER A 321 -7.78 -4.30 16.09
N LEU A 322 -7.52 -3.03 16.40
CA LEU A 322 -8.22 -2.30 17.46
C LEU A 322 -9.58 -1.82 16.98
N PRO A 323 -10.73 -2.25 17.55
CA PRO A 323 -12.03 -1.71 17.13
C PRO A 323 -12.13 -0.23 17.49
N ALA A 324 -12.56 0.61 16.54
CA ALA A 324 -12.93 1.98 16.85
C ALA A 324 -14.27 2.00 17.60
N GLN A 325 -14.29 2.65 18.77
CA GLN A 325 -15.47 2.79 19.62
C GLN A 325 -16.10 4.18 19.52
N THR A 326 -15.35 5.15 19.01
CA THR A 326 -15.75 6.55 18.86
C THR A 326 -15.50 7.04 17.43
N ALA A 327 -16.07 8.20 17.10
CA ALA A 327 -15.78 8.89 15.84
C ALA A 327 -14.29 9.23 15.69
N ALA A 328 -13.58 9.51 16.79
CA ALA A 328 -12.15 9.81 16.76
C ALA A 328 -11.31 8.59 16.35
N GLY A 329 -11.58 7.41 16.92
CA GLY A 329 -10.91 6.17 16.51
C GLY A 329 -11.19 5.80 15.06
N LEU A 330 -12.43 6.00 14.58
CA LEU A 330 -12.78 5.78 13.17
C LEU A 330 -11.96 6.65 12.24
N LEU A 331 -11.73 7.90 12.61
CA LEU A 331 -11.00 8.85 11.78
C LEU A 331 -9.52 8.58 11.72
N VAL A 332 -8.92 8.11 12.81
CA VAL A 332 -7.55 7.58 12.74
C VAL A 332 -7.48 6.47 11.69
N LYS A 333 -8.39 5.49 11.73
CA LYS A 333 -8.38 4.40 10.77
C LYS A 333 -8.65 4.88 9.34
N ALA A 334 -9.60 5.80 9.15
CA ALA A 334 -9.93 6.36 7.85
C ALA A 334 -8.74 7.11 7.26
N ARG A 335 -8.01 7.88 8.07
CA ARG A 335 -6.78 8.56 7.66
C ARG A 335 -5.69 7.58 7.25
N ILE A 336 -5.43 6.57 8.07
CA ILE A 336 -4.45 5.51 7.76
C ILE A 336 -4.81 4.84 6.43
N ALA A 337 -6.09 4.48 6.26
CA ALA A 337 -6.57 3.87 5.02
C ALA A 337 -6.42 4.82 3.80
N ALA A 338 -6.72 6.11 3.96
CA ALA A 338 -6.60 7.10 2.91
C ALA A 338 -5.14 7.31 2.45
N GLU A 339 -4.19 7.26 3.38
CA GLU A 339 -2.76 7.36 3.07
C GLU A 339 -2.20 6.08 2.45
N LEU A 340 -2.87 4.92 2.62
CA LEU A 340 -2.53 3.66 1.97
C LEU A 340 -3.07 3.55 0.53
N CYS A 341 -4.25 4.12 0.24
CA CYS A 341 -4.87 4.08 -1.09
C CYS A 341 -3.99 4.50 -2.30
N PRO A 342 -3.08 5.50 -2.23
CA PRO A 342 -2.23 5.86 -3.37
C PRO A 342 -1.19 4.84 -3.81
N PHE A 343 -0.93 3.79 -3.02
CA PHE A 343 0.04 2.76 -3.42
C PHE A 343 -0.54 1.72 -4.38
N GLY A 344 -1.85 1.79 -4.64
CA GLY A 344 -2.54 1.05 -5.68
C GLY A 344 -2.78 -0.42 -5.29
N PHE A 345 -3.97 -0.92 -5.64
CA PHE A 345 -4.30 -2.34 -5.63
C PHE A 345 -3.41 -3.10 -6.64
N LYS A 346 -2.13 -3.33 -6.31
CA LYS A 346 -1.35 -4.32 -7.02
C LYS A 346 -1.94 -5.68 -6.67
N GLU A 347 -2.24 -6.49 -7.67
CA GLU A 347 -2.84 -7.84 -7.50
C GLU A 347 -1.90 -8.85 -6.78
N ASP A 348 -0.76 -8.39 -6.25
CA ASP A 348 0.15 -9.20 -5.45
C ASP A 348 -0.42 -9.40 -4.03
N ASP A 349 -0.17 -10.57 -3.43
CA ASP A 349 -0.72 -11.00 -2.13
C ASP A 349 -0.50 -10.00 -0.97
N ASP A 350 0.41 -9.04 -1.10
CA ASP A 350 0.66 -7.96 -0.14
C ASP A 350 -0.47 -6.89 -0.10
N ALA A 351 -1.36 -6.82 -1.10
CA ALA A 351 -2.54 -5.96 -1.11
C ALA A 351 -3.66 -6.40 -0.13
N LEU A 352 -3.44 -7.47 0.62
CA LEU A 352 -4.35 -7.95 1.65
C LEU A 352 -4.49 -6.96 2.82
N ASP A 353 -3.44 -6.21 3.17
CA ASP A 353 -3.46 -5.34 4.35
C ASP A 353 -4.19 -4.01 4.10
N GLU A 354 -4.05 -3.41 2.92
CA GLU A 354 -4.73 -2.15 2.53
C GLU A 354 -6.25 -2.35 2.46
N ASN A 355 -6.68 -3.45 1.84
CA ASN A 355 -8.10 -3.82 1.82
C ASN A 355 -8.65 -4.12 3.21
N ALA A 356 -7.83 -4.67 4.11
CA ALA A 356 -8.27 -5.08 5.42
C ALA A 356 -8.47 -3.87 6.37
N ILE A 357 -7.68 -2.80 6.28
CA ILE A 357 -7.93 -1.58 7.06
C ILE A 357 -9.22 -0.88 6.61
N LEU A 358 -9.50 -0.80 5.31
CA LEU A 358 -10.75 -0.26 4.77
C LEU A 358 -11.97 -1.06 5.24
N LYS A 359 -11.89 -2.40 5.16
CA LYS A 359 -12.94 -3.30 5.69
C LYS A 359 -13.15 -3.11 7.19
N SER A 360 -12.06 -2.87 7.95
CA SER A 360 -12.13 -2.58 9.38
C SER A 360 -12.82 -1.25 9.67
N VAL A 361 -12.52 -0.19 8.92
CA VAL A 361 -13.22 1.11 9.01
C VAL A 361 -14.72 0.90 8.81
N LEU A 362 -15.12 0.21 7.74
CA LEU A 362 -16.53 -0.06 7.43
C LEU A 362 -17.22 -0.85 8.55
N ALA A 363 -16.55 -1.87 9.09
CA ALA A 363 -17.09 -2.70 10.16
C ALA A 363 -17.35 -1.89 11.44
N ASP A 364 -16.41 -1.04 11.85
CA ASP A 364 -16.58 -0.23 13.06
C ASP A 364 -17.57 0.92 12.85
N LEU A 365 -17.63 1.46 11.64
CA LEU A 365 -18.58 2.48 11.23
C LEU A 365 -20.02 1.96 11.23
N LEU A 366 -20.23 0.70 10.86
CA LEU A 366 -21.51 0.01 11.00
C LEU A 366 -21.91 -0.17 12.47
N LYS A 367 -20.96 -0.45 13.37
CA LYS A 367 -21.23 -0.60 14.81
C LYS A 367 -21.59 0.73 15.47
N ILE A 368 -20.84 1.79 15.18
CA ILE A 368 -21.06 3.13 15.77
C ILE A 368 -22.33 3.77 15.21
N GLY A 369 -22.64 3.54 13.93
CA GLY A 369 -23.82 4.09 13.27
C GLY A 369 -25.13 3.34 13.58
N GLN A 370 -25.09 2.18 14.25
CA GLN A 370 -26.31 1.54 14.72
C GLN A 370 -26.84 2.35 15.91
N PRO A 371 -28.05 2.94 15.82
CA PRO A 371 -28.67 3.53 17.00
C PRO A 371 -28.70 2.45 18.08
N SER A 372 -28.11 2.75 19.24
CA SER A 372 -28.13 1.87 20.41
C SER A 372 -29.54 1.31 20.52
N ALA A 373 -29.72 -0.01 20.47
CA ALA A 373 -31.06 -0.62 20.47
C ALA A 373 -31.92 -0.08 21.64
N THR A 374 -31.27 0.37 22.71
CA THR A 374 -31.83 1.09 23.86
C THR A 374 -32.61 2.36 23.50
N THR A 375 -32.17 3.16 22.52
CA THR A 375 -32.81 4.43 22.15
C THR A 375 -34.04 4.22 21.25
N LEU A 376 -34.03 3.18 20.41
CA LEU A 376 -35.19 2.78 19.60
C LEU A 376 -36.29 2.17 20.48
N TRP A 377 -35.93 1.36 21.48
CA TRP A 377 -36.91 0.77 22.41
C TRP A 377 -37.47 1.77 23.43
N ALA A 378 -36.70 2.79 23.83
CA ALA A 378 -37.20 3.85 24.72
C ALA A 378 -38.23 4.77 24.05
N ALA A 379 -38.15 4.95 22.73
CA ALA A 379 -39.14 5.72 21.97
C ALA A 379 -40.45 4.93 21.72
N GLU A 380 -40.39 3.60 21.63
CA GLU A 380 -41.57 2.75 21.43
C GLU A 380 -42.31 2.40 22.73
N THR A 381 -41.75 2.68 23.90
CA THR A 381 -42.33 2.29 25.20
C THR A 381 -42.71 3.45 26.11
N ASP A 382 -42.92 4.66 25.59
CA ASP A 382 -43.63 5.71 26.35
C ASP A 382 -45.13 5.37 26.42
N PRO A 383 -45.66 4.90 27.58
CA PRO A 383 -47.07 4.55 27.71
C PRO A 383 -47.97 5.79 27.62
N ALA A 384 -47.42 7.00 27.81
CA ALA A 384 -48.17 8.25 27.73
C ALA A 384 -48.47 8.65 26.27
N ALA A 385 -47.60 8.30 25.32
CA ALA A 385 -47.85 8.52 23.89
C ALA A 385 -49.01 7.63 23.38
N ILE A 386 -49.06 6.37 23.83
CA ILE A 386 -50.13 5.41 23.49
C ILE A 386 -51.48 5.84 24.10
N ALA A 387 -51.48 6.44 25.29
CA ALA A 387 -52.71 6.93 25.93
C ALA A 387 -53.29 8.22 25.29
N SER A 388 -52.52 8.95 24.48
CA SER A 388 -52.92 10.26 23.96
C SER A 388 -53.65 10.24 22.61
N GLY A 389 -53.77 9.09 21.94
CA GLY A 389 -54.62 8.94 20.75
C GLY A 389 -54.29 9.88 19.57
N ARG A 390 -53.07 10.42 19.47
CA ARG A 390 -52.65 11.22 18.32
C ARG A 390 -52.08 10.30 17.23
N THR A 391 -52.97 9.73 16.43
CA THR A 391 -52.64 9.27 15.08
C THR A 391 -52.30 10.48 14.22
N ALA A 392 -51.03 10.70 13.92
CA ALA A 392 -50.61 11.60 12.86
C ALA A 392 -50.74 10.86 11.51
N VAL A 393 -51.91 10.97 10.90
CA VAL A 393 -52.12 10.76 9.47
C VAL A 393 -52.13 12.13 8.83
N GLY A 394 -51.24 12.38 7.86
CA GLY A 394 -51.51 13.31 6.77
C GLY A 394 -50.46 14.39 6.46
N ALA A 395 -50.00 14.32 5.21
CA ALA A 395 -49.31 15.31 4.35
C ALA A 395 -47.81 15.51 4.53
#